data_AF-A0A3C0GBS7-F1
#
_entry.id   AF-A0A3C0GBS7-F1
#
_cell.length_a   1.000
_cell.length_b   1.000
_cell.length_c   1.000
_cell.angle_alpha   90.00
_cell.angle_beta   90.00
_cell.angle_gamma   90.00
#
_symmetry.space_group_name_H-M   'P 1'
#
loop_
_entity.id
_entity.type
_entity.pdbx_description
1 polymer ?
#
loop_
_entity_poly.entity_id
_entity_poly.type
_entity_poly.pdbx_seq_one_letter_code
_entity_poly.pdbx_strand_id
1 'polypeptide(L)'
;RILMADEDTLYGHDFPSEIIVDKLKGKEGTSVDLTVFRKSENRTFNVKVKRGIVPLKSVDAFYMLTKDMGYIKVNRFAESTYKEFKDALGKLQKRGARKLVLDLRDNPGGYLGMAEEMADEFLEDGKLILFTKNKKGKISKSFATDEGSFEDKPIYVLINERSASASEIVAGALQDNDIGTIVGRRSFG
;
A
#
# COMPACT_ATOMS: atom_id res chain seq x y z
N ARG A 1 -14.48 13.91 -20.98
CA ARG A 1 -15.51 13.93 -19.91
C ARG A 1 -16.41 12.73 -20.13
N ILE A 2 -16.67 11.92 -19.10
CA ILE A 2 -17.65 10.84 -19.19
C ILE A 2 -19.04 11.48 -19.00
N LEU A 3 -19.97 11.19 -19.91
CA LEU A 3 -21.33 11.71 -19.88
C LEU A 3 -22.31 10.68 -19.34
N MET A 4 -22.16 9.41 -19.72
CA MET A 4 -23.05 8.33 -19.30
C MET A 4 -22.26 7.05 -19.03
N ALA A 5 -22.80 6.21 -18.15
CA ALA A 5 -22.42 4.82 -17.96
C ALA A 5 -23.67 3.96 -18.07
N ASP A 6 -23.68 3.04 -19.01
CA ASP A 6 -24.87 2.28 -19.41
C ASP A 6 -26.03 3.26 -19.72
N GLU A 7 -27.15 3.17 -19.03
CA GLU A 7 -28.30 4.08 -19.19
C GLU A 7 -28.25 5.30 -18.26
N ASP A 8 -27.28 5.33 -17.34
CA ASP A 8 -27.17 6.36 -16.32
C ASP A 8 -26.42 7.60 -16.81
N THR A 9 -27.01 8.76 -16.56
CA THR A 9 -26.34 10.05 -16.75
C THR A 9 -25.37 10.34 -15.60
N LEU A 10 -24.16 10.80 -15.94
CA LEU A 10 -23.04 11.08 -15.02
C LEU A 10 -22.64 12.57 -14.98
N TYR A 11 -23.53 13.47 -15.40
CA TYR A 11 -23.33 14.92 -15.34
C TYR A 11 -24.57 15.63 -14.79
N GLY A 12 -24.36 16.73 -14.09
CA GLY A 12 -25.42 17.51 -13.44
C GLY A 12 -24.92 18.08 -12.11
N HIS A 13 -25.70 19.00 -11.52
CA HIS A 13 -25.35 19.62 -10.23
C HIS A 13 -25.49 18.65 -9.04
N ASP A 14 -26.25 17.55 -9.19
CA ASP A 14 -26.64 16.64 -8.10
C ASP A 14 -25.85 15.33 -8.05
N PHE A 15 -24.66 15.26 -8.65
CA PHE A 15 -23.84 14.04 -8.65
C PHE A 15 -22.55 14.21 -7.83
N PRO A 16 -22.58 13.91 -6.51
CA PRO A 16 -21.38 13.69 -5.72
C PRO A 16 -20.48 12.62 -6.36
N SER A 17 -19.17 12.78 -6.19
CA SER A 17 -18.15 11.86 -6.73
C SER A 17 -18.41 10.39 -6.36
N GLU A 18 -18.98 10.14 -5.19
CA GLU A 18 -19.32 8.79 -4.70
C GLU A 18 -20.36 8.09 -5.59
N ILE A 19 -21.43 8.79 -5.96
CA ILE A 19 -22.48 8.25 -6.84
C ILE A 19 -21.92 7.93 -8.23
N ILE A 20 -21.01 8.77 -8.73
CA ILE A 20 -20.34 8.53 -10.02
C ILE A 20 -19.48 7.26 -9.95
N VAL A 21 -18.74 7.08 -8.86
CA VAL A 21 -17.90 5.89 -8.67
C VAL A 21 -18.74 4.62 -8.58
N ASP A 22 -19.87 4.65 -7.90
CA ASP A 22 -20.75 3.48 -7.76
C ASP A 22 -21.33 3.02 -9.10
N LYS A 23 -21.72 3.96 -9.97
CA LYS A 23 -22.22 3.67 -11.32
C LYS A 23 -21.14 3.10 -12.25
N LEU A 24 -19.88 3.51 -12.06
CA LEU A 24 -18.75 3.00 -12.85
C LEU A 24 -18.27 1.63 -12.35
N LYS A 25 -18.35 1.38 -11.04
CA LYS A 25 -18.00 0.10 -10.43
C LYS A 25 -19.02 -0.99 -10.78
N GLY A 26 -18.63 -2.23 -10.55
CA GLY A 26 -19.43 -3.40 -10.85
C GLY A 26 -18.59 -4.67 -10.75
N LYS A 27 -19.23 -5.82 -10.92
CA LYS A 27 -18.56 -7.13 -10.78
C LYS A 27 -17.40 -7.26 -11.77
N GLU A 28 -16.27 -7.79 -11.31
CA GLU A 28 -15.11 -8.07 -12.15
C GLU A 28 -15.51 -8.89 -13.39
N GLY A 29 -14.91 -8.55 -14.53
CA GLY A 29 -15.15 -9.23 -15.81
C GLY A 29 -16.41 -8.77 -16.54
N THR A 30 -17.32 -8.05 -15.88
CA THR A 30 -18.45 -7.37 -16.57
C THR A 30 -17.96 -6.18 -17.38
N SER A 31 -18.80 -5.65 -18.25
CA SER A 31 -18.49 -4.44 -19.02
C SER A 31 -19.44 -3.30 -18.65
N VAL A 32 -18.97 -2.07 -18.85
CA VAL A 32 -19.75 -0.84 -18.77
C VAL A 32 -19.65 -0.13 -20.11
N ASP A 33 -20.78 0.31 -20.65
CA ASP A 33 -20.82 1.10 -21.88
C ASP A 33 -20.76 2.59 -21.53
N LEU A 34 -19.65 3.25 -21.86
CA LEU A 34 -19.43 4.66 -21.53
C LEU A 34 -19.69 5.55 -22.75
N THR A 35 -20.45 6.61 -22.54
CA THR A 35 -20.56 7.72 -23.49
C THR A 35 -19.56 8.80 -23.09
N VAL A 36 -18.57 9.10 -23.95
CA VAL A 36 -17.48 10.01 -23.64
C VAL A 36 -17.49 11.21 -24.59
N PHE A 37 -17.49 12.42 -24.02
CA PHE A 37 -17.25 13.65 -24.76
C PHE A 37 -15.75 13.98 -24.77
N ARG A 38 -15.19 14.12 -25.97
CA ARG A 38 -13.79 14.46 -26.21
C ARG A 38 -13.69 15.88 -26.74
N LYS A 39 -13.29 16.80 -25.87
CA LYS A 39 -13.17 18.23 -26.16
C LYS A 39 -12.22 18.53 -27.32
N SER A 40 -11.10 17.81 -27.43
CA SER A 40 -10.09 18.03 -28.48
C SER A 40 -10.60 17.76 -29.90
N GLU A 41 -11.61 16.89 -30.03
CA GLU A 41 -12.21 16.50 -31.31
C GLU A 41 -13.66 17.00 -31.43
N ASN A 42 -14.12 17.78 -30.44
CA ASN A 42 -15.49 18.26 -30.28
C ASN A 42 -16.57 17.20 -30.62
N ARG A 43 -16.38 15.95 -30.18
CA ARG A 43 -17.30 14.84 -30.48
C ARG A 43 -17.58 13.97 -29.28
N THR A 44 -18.68 13.23 -29.37
CA THR A 44 -19.06 12.17 -28.44
C THR A 44 -18.86 10.81 -29.10
N PHE A 45 -18.41 9.82 -28.33
CA PHE A 45 -18.26 8.45 -28.79
C PHE A 45 -18.53 7.46 -27.66
N ASN A 46 -18.93 6.24 -28.04
CA ASN A 46 -19.19 5.16 -27.11
C ASN A 46 -17.94 4.27 -26.97
N VAL A 47 -17.64 3.84 -25.76
CA VAL A 47 -16.56 2.89 -25.48
C VAL A 47 -17.04 1.86 -24.46
N LYS A 48 -16.91 0.58 -24.81
CA LYS A 48 -17.16 -0.53 -23.89
C LYS A 48 -15.89 -0.78 -23.09
N VAL A 49 -15.97 -0.61 -21.77
CA VAL A 49 -14.85 -0.84 -20.85
C VAL A 49 -15.12 -2.09 -20.03
N LYS A 50 -14.18 -3.03 -20.04
CA LYS A 50 -14.25 -4.22 -19.18
C LYS A 50 -13.82 -3.81 -17.76
N ARG A 51 -14.67 -4.08 -16.78
CA ARG A 51 -14.35 -3.89 -15.36
C ARG A 51 -13.31 -4.92 -14.95
N GLY A 52 -12.23 -4.43 -14.36
CA GLY A 52 -11.16 -5.24 -13.79
C GLY A 52 -10.75 -4.67 -12.45
N ILE A 53 -9.91 -5.41 -11.74
CA ILE A 53 -9.26 -4.92 -10.53
C ILE A 53 -8.34 -3.77 -10.96
N VAL A 54 -8.58 -2.57 -10.42
CA VAL A 54 -7.63 -1.45 -10.56
C VAL A 54 -6.59 -1.65 -9.46
N PRO A 55 -5.35 -2.08 -9.77
CA PRO A 55 -4.33 -2.21 -8.74
C PRO A 55 -4.04 -0.83 -8.19
N LEU A 56 -4.40 -0.62 -6.93
CA LEU A 56 -3.95 0.54 -6.18
C LEU A 56 -2.46 0.34 -5.94
N LYS A 57 -1.62 0.98 -6.76
CA LYS A 57 -0.17 0.97 -6.52
C LYS A 57 0.10 1.52 -5.13
N SER A 58 0.84 0.75 -4.36
CA SER A 58 1.16 1.06 -2.97
C SER A 58 2.59 1.57 -2.85
N VAL A 59 3.50 1.09 -3.70
CA VAL A 59 4.88 1.59 -3.77
C VAL A 59 4.96 2.75 -4.75
N ASP A 60 5.05 3.97 -4.21
CA ASP A 60 5.12 5.20 -5.02
C ASP A 60 6.49 5.40 -5.66
N ALA A 61 7.56 5.02 -4.96
CA ALA A 61 8.92 5.24 -5.39
C ALA A 61 9.88 4.24 -4.74
N PHE A 62 10.91 3.84 -5.49
CA PHE A 62 12.08 3.17 -4.93
C PHE A 62 13.36 3.56 -5.69
N TYR A 63 14.45 3.85 -4.99
CA TYR A 63 15.73 4.24 -5.57
C TYR A 63 16.88 4.13 -4.55
N MET A 64 18.12 4.27 -5.02
CA MET A 64 19.30 4.32 -4.14
C MET A 64 19.51 5.76 -3.65
N LEU A 65 19.57 5.97 -2.34
CA LEU A 65 19.94 7.26 -1.72
C LEU A 65 21.46 7.47 -1.70
N THR A 66 22.20 6.39 -1.44
CA THR A 66 23.67 6.34 -1.45
C THR A 66 24.11 5.09 -2.21
N LYS A 67 25.42 4.80 -2.23
CA LYS A 67 25.94 3.56 -2.82
C LYS A 67 25.43 2.29 -2.13
N ASP A 68 25.06 2.38 -0.85
CA ASP A 68 24.68 1.24 0.01
C ASP A 68 23.30 1.38 0.67
N MET A 69 22.59 2.49 0.46
CA MET A 69 21.28 2.76 1.08
C MET A 69 20.18 2.86 0.03
N GLY A 70 19.19 1.97 0.11
CA GLY A 70 17.96 2.03 -0.67
C GLY A 70 16.88 2.87 0.02
N TYR A 71 15.90 3.32 -0.75
CA TYR A 71 14.70 4.00 -0.29
C TYR A 71 13.48 3.37 -0.94
N ILE A 72 12.41 3.13 -0.18
CA ILE A 72 11.11 2.70 -0.65
C ILE A 72 10.03 3.55 0.03
N LYS A 73 9.13 4.15 -0.76
CA LYS A 73 7.93 4.83 -0.26
C LYS A 73 6.70 3.97 -0.45
N VAL A 74 5.99 3.68 0.66
CA VAL A 74 4.74 2.92 0.65
C VAL A 74 3.62 3.80 1.19
N ASN A 75 2.59 4.08 0.38
CA ASN A 75 1.50 5.00 0.76
C ASN A 75 0.25 4.33 1.33
N ARG A 76 0.14 3.00 1.22
CA ARG A 76 -0.96 2.18 1.76
C ARG A 76 -0.59 0.71 1.81
N PHE A 77 -1.33 -0.06 2.58
CA PHE A 77 -1.29 -1.52 2.57
C PHE A 77 -2.50 -2.09 1.82
N ALA A 78 -2.39 -2.21 0.50
CA ALA A 78 -3.34 -2.89 -0.37
C ALA A 78 -2.86 -4.32 -0.68
N GLU A 79 -3.70 -5.12 -1.35
CA GLU A 79 -3.44 -6.53 -1.65
C GLU A 79 -2.14 -6.76 -2.44
N SER A 80 -1.75 -5.81 -3.29
CA SER A 80 -0.51 -5.90 -4.08
C SER A 80 0.73 -5.37 -3.34
N THR A 81 0.58 -4.79 -2.15
CA THR A 81 1.67 -4.05 -1.47
C THR A 81 2.90 -4.91 -1.25
N TYR A 82 2.75 -6.10 -0.68
CA TYR A 82 3.90 -6.95 -0.36
C TYR A 82 4.66 -7.36 -1.63
N LYS A 83 3.94 -7.74 -2.69
CA LYS A 83 4.55 -8.07 -3.99
C LYS A 83 5.32 -6.90 -4.60
N GLU A 84 4.74 -5.69 -4.57
CA GLU A 84 5.39 -4.48 -5.07
C GLU A 84 6.63 -4.14 -4.22
N PHE A 85 6.53 -4.28 -2.91
CA PHE A 85 7.61 -4.04 -1.96
C PHE A 85 8.77 -5.03 -2.17
N LYS A 86 8.50 -6.34 -2.24
CA LYS A 86 9.51 -7.39 -2.45
C LYS A 86 10.26 -7.21 -3.76
N ASP A 87 9.55 -6.84 -4.85
CA ASP A 87 10.17 -6.53 -6.13
C ASP A 87 11.08 -5.29 -6.06
N ALA A 88 10.63 -4.21 -5.39
CA ALA A 88 11.43 -3.02 -5.17
C ALA A 88 12.68 -3.32 -4.32
N LEU A 89 12.52 -4.04 -3.22
CA LEU A 89 13.59 -4.44 -2.32
C LEU A 89 14.64 -5.29 -3.03
N GLY A 90 14.21 -6.32 -3.76
CA GLY A 90 15.12 -7.18 -4.53
C GLY A 90 15.89 -6.40 -5.60
N LYS A 91 15.26 -5.41 -6.25
CA LYS A 91 15.95 -4.52 -7.21
C LYS A 91 16.98 -3.63 -6.53
N LEU A 92 16.70 -3.11 -5.32
CA LEU A 92 17.65 -2.32 -4.56
C LEU A 92 18.82 -3.15 -4.05
N GLN A 93 18.57 -4.37 -3.56
CA GLN A 93 19.62 -5.32 -3.16
C GLN A 93 20.57 -5.64 -4.32
N LYS A 94 20.02 -5.91 -5.52
CA LYS A 94 20.84 -6.12 -6.74
C LYS A 94 21.68 -4.90 -7.13
N ARG A 95 21.26 -3.69 -6.72
CA ARG A 95 21.99 -2.43 -6.91
C ARG A 95 22.98 -2.12 -5.78
N GLY A 96 23.10 -3.01 -4.78
CA GLY A 96 24.06 -2.89 -3.69
C GLY A 96 23.49 -2.35 -2.38
N ALA A 97 22.16 -2.22 -2.24
CA ALA A 97 21.56 -1.78 -0.99
C ALA A 97 21.85 -2.79 0.14
N ARG A 98 22.48 -2.28 1.21
CA ARG A 98 22.72 -2.96 2.49
C ARG A 98 22.01 -2.28 3.65
N LYS A 99 21.41 -1.12 3.40
CA LYS A 99 20.60 -0.33 4.33
C LYS A 99 19.32 0.09 3.62
N LEU A 100 18.24 0.30 4.36
CA LEU A 100 16.96 0.71 3.80
C LEU A 100 16.35 1.89 4.55
N VAL A 101 15.82 2.85 3.80
CA VAL A 101 14.85 3.81 4.30
C VAL A 101 13.47 3.38 3.83
N LEU A 102 12.58 3.06 4.77
CA LEU A 102 11.18 2.74 4.50
C LEU A 102 10.31 3.94 4.89
N ASP A 103 9.73 4.61 3.91
CA ASP A 103 8.92 5.81 4.12
C ASP A 103 7.42 5.46 4.17
N LEU A 104 6.88 5.47 5.39
CA LEU A 104 5.48 5.23 5.71
C LEU A 104 4.75 6.53 6.11
N ARG A 105 5.35 7.71 5.85
CA ARG A 105 4.67 8.99 6.07
C ARG A 105 3.43 9.09 5.20
N ASP A 106 2.36 9.60 5.79
CA ASP A 106 1.05 9.75 5.15
C ASP A 106 0.35 8.45 4.76
N ASN A 107 0.81 7.31 5.31
CA ASN A 107 0.23 6.00 5.06
C ASN A 107 -0.78 5.64 6.17
N PRO A 108 -2.10 5.67 5.89
CA PRO A 108 -3.15 5.41 6.89
C PRO A 108 -3.29 3.91 7.25
N GLY A 109 -2.42 3.05 6.72
CA GLY A 109 -2.42 1.62 6.94
C GLY A 109 -3.14 0.86 5.82
N GLY A 110 -3.87 -0.19 6.19
CA GLY A 110 -4.56 -1.07 5.27
C GLY A 110 -4.54 -2.52 5.76
N TYR A 111 -4.31 -3.47 4.85
CA TYR A 111 -4.36 -4.89 5.16
C TYR A 111 -3.25 -5.33 6.12
N LEU A 112 -3.69 -5.92 7.24
CA LEU A 112 -2.83 -6.43 8.30
C LEU A 112 -1.81 -7.47 7.78
N GLY A 113 -2.26 -8.44 6.98
CA GLY A 113 -1.37 -9.49 6.46
C GLY A 113 -0.21 -8.93 5.62
N MET A 114 -0.43 -7.84 4.88
CA MET A 114 0.63 -7.20 4.10
C MET A 114 1.66 -6.48 4.99
N ALA A 115 1.25 -6.06 6.18
CA ALA A 115 2.17 -5.51 7.18
C ALA A 115 2.97 -6.62 7.87
N GLU A 116 2.34 -7.77 8.14
CA GLU A 116 3.00 -8.95 8.68
C GLU A 116 4.08 -9.45 7.70
N GLU A 117 3.71 -9.70 6.44
CA GLU A 117 4.64 -10.13 5.39
C GLU A 117 5.78 -9.11 5.17
N MET A 118 5.49 -7.81 5.24
CA MET A 118 6.52 -6.78 5.12
C MET A 118 7.46 -6.73 6.33
N ALA A 119 6.95 -6.92 7.54
CA ALA A 119 7.77 -6.95 8.75
C ALA A 119 8.68 -8.19 8.79
N ASP A 120 8.16 -9.32 8.30
CA ASP A 120 8.88 -10.59 8.19
C ASP A 120 10.17 -10.48 7.37
N GLU A 121 10.21 -9.58 6.38
CA GLU A 121 11.41 -9.36 5.55
C GLU A 121 12.65 -8.90 6.33
N PHE A 122 12.47 -8.41 7.55
CA PHE A 122 13.50 -7.75 8.34
C PHE A 122 13.81 -8.47 9.65
N LEU A 123 12.92 -9.33 10.13
CA LEU A 123 13.00 -9.96 11.44
C LEU A 123 13.49 -11.39 11.30
N GLU A 124 14.33 -11.83 12.24
CA GLU A 124 14.74 -13.24 12.32
C GLU A 124 13.55 -14.16 12.65
N ASP A 125 13.66 -15.44 12.28
CA ASP A 125 12.67 -16.47 12.59
C ASP A 125 12.25 -16.48 14.07
N GLY A 126 10.94 -16.57 14.31
CA GLY A 126 10.34 -16.65 15.64
C GLY A 126 10.23 -15.32 16.40
N LYS A 127 10.66 -14.19 15.84
CA LYS A 127 10.42 -12.86 16.46
C LYS A 127 8.95 -12.50 16.40
N LEU A 128 8.43 -11.89 17.46
CA LEU A 128 7.04 -11.45 17.50
C LEU A 128 6.86 -10.22 16.60
N ILE A 129 5.97 -10.31 15.62
CA ILE A 129 5.58 -9.17 14.78
C ILE A 129 4.47 -8.39 15.47
N LEU A 130 3.39 -9.06 15.83
CA LEU A 130 2.23 -8.44 16.47
C LEU A 130 1.42 -9.43 17.28
N PHE A 131 0.55 -8.89 18.12
CA PHE A 131 -0.53 -9.67 18.69
C PHE A 131 -1.83 -8.86 18.74
N THR A 132 -2.95 -9.57 18.62
CA THR A 132 -4.28 -9.01 18.83
C THR A 132 -4.89 -9.63 20.08
N LYS A 133 -5.63 -8.84 20.84
CA LYS A 133 -6.37 -9.30 22.01
C LYS A 133 -7.84 -8.91 21.86
N ASN A 134 -8.73 -9.91 21.86
CA ASN A 134 -10.17 -9.64 21.77
C ASN A 134 -10.78 -9.30 23.14
N LYS A 135 -12.05 -8.87 23.16
CA LYS A 135 -12.78 -8.52 24.39
C LYS A 135 -12.90 -9.64 25.42
N LYS A 136 -12.82 -10.90 24.97
CA LYS A 136 -12.82 -12.10 25.84
C LYS A 136 -11.43 -12.46 26.37
N GLY A 137 -10.42 -11.66 26.06
CA GLY A 137 -9.03 -11.89 26.47
C GLY A 137 -8.26 -12.91 25.61
N LYS A 138 -8.85 -13.46 24.54
CA LYS A 138 -8.13 -14.35 23.62
C LYS A 138 -7.07 -13.54 22.89
N ILE A 139 -5.83 -14.04 22.94
CA ILE A 139 -4.67 -13.46 22.25
C ILE A 139 -4.38 -14.28 20.99
N SER A 140 -4.16 -13.60 19.87
CA SER A 140 -3.60 -14.18 18.64
C SER A 140 -2.27 -13.49 18.37
N LYS A 141 -1.21 -14.26 18.09
CA LYS A 141 0.14 -13.73 17.82
C LYS A 141 0.53 -14.08 16.38
N SER A 142 1.28 -13.19 15.75
CA SER A 142 1.95 -13.44 14.47
C SER A 142 3.46 -13.30 14.68
N PHE A 143 4.23 -14.24 14.13
CA PHE A 143 5.67 -14.35 14.30
C PHE A 143 6.34 -14.33 12.94
N ALA A 144 7.56 -13.82 12.90
CA ALA A 144 8.43 -13.88 11.74
C ALA A 144 8.87 -15.32 11.45
N THR A 145 9.23 -15.58 10.20
CA THR A 145 9.66 -16.85 9.61
C THR A 145 11.12 -16.75 9.13
N ASP A 146 11.64 -17.82 8.54
CA ASP A 146 12.96 -17.85 7.90
C ASP A 146 12.95 -17.41 6.42
N GLU A 147 11.84 -16.82 5.94
CA GLU A 147 11.69 -16.36 4.55
C GLU A 147 12.22 -14.92 4.31
N GLY A 148 12.66 -14.25 5.37
CA GLY A 148 13.14 -12.86 5.35
C GLY A 148 14.35 -12.66 4.43
N SER A 149 14.29 -11.63 3.57
CA SER A 149 15.40 -11.36 2.62
C SER A 149 16.31 -10.19 3.02
N PHE A 150 15.96 -9.45 4.06
CA PHE A 150 16.65 -8.24 4.51
C PHE A 150 16.92 -8.21 6.02
N GLU A 151 17.06 -9.38 6.62
CA GLU A 151 17.52 -9.56 8.01
C GLU A 151 18.93 -8.99 8.23
N ASP A 152 19.24 -8.63 9.49
CA ASP A 152 20.52 -8.10 9.98
C ASP A 152 21.05 -6.85 9.26
N LYS A 153 20.17 -6.06 8.65
CA LYS A 153 20.53 -4.86 7.90
C LYS A 153 19.89 -3.61 8.50
N PRO A 154 20.61 -2.48 8.57
CA PRO A 154 20.05 -1.26 9.12
C PRO A 154 18.82 -0.79 8.34
N ILE A 155 17.72 -0.58 9.04
CA ILE A 155 16.49 0.01 8.51
C ILE A 155 16.10 1.28 9.28
N TYR A 156 15.73 2.30 8.53
CA TYR A 156 15.21 3.56 9.04
C TYR A 156 13.76 3.71 8.56
N VAL A 157 12.81 3.78 9.49
CA VAL A 157 11.40 3.89 9.16
C VAL A 157 10.97 5.34 9.35
N LEU A 158 10.57 5.99 8.26
CA LEU A 158 10.05 7.37 8.31
C LEU A 158 8.54 7.33 8.59
N ILE A 159 8.11 7.98 9.67
CA ILE A 159 6.71 8.08 10.06
C ILE A 159 6.31 9.52 10.39
N ASN A 160 5.01 9.80 10.34
CA ASN A 160 4.44 11.06 10.80
C ASN A 160 3.06 10.85 11.43
N GLU A 161 2.39 11.95 11.81
CA GLU A 161 1.07 11.94 12.46
C GLU A 161 -0.06 11.31 11.62
N ARG A 162 0.20 11.02 10.33
CA ARG A 162 -0.74 10.36 9.41
C ARG A 162 -0.36 8.91 9.13
N SER A 163 0.74 8.41 9.69
CA SER A 163 1.08 6.99 9.70
C SER A 163 0.19 6.28 10.72
N ALA A 164 -0.61 5.31 10.29
CA ALA A 164 -1.60 4.64 11.15
C ALA A 164 -1.71 3.13 10.88
N SER A 165 -2.28 2.39 11.83
CA SER A 165 -2.68 0.98 11.71
C SER A 165 -1.54 0.08 11.20
N ALA A 166 -1.66 -0.55 10.02
CA ALA A 166 -0.62 -1.37 9.42
C ALA A 166 0.77 -0.70 9.38
N SER A 167 0.84 0.62 9.17
CA SER A 167 2.11 1.37 9.22
C SER A 167 2.74 1.34 10.61
N GLU A 168 1.92 1.43 11.66
CA GLU A 168 2.35 1.39 13.06
C GLU A 168 2.78 0.00 13.48
N ILE A 169 2.19 -1.04 12.87
CA ILE A 169 2.57 -2.43 13.08
C ILE A 169 3.97 -2.67 12.54
N VAL A 170 4.27 -2.26 11.31
CA VAL A 170 5.63 -2.40 10.75
C VAL A 170 6.63 -1.60 11.57
N ALA A 171 6.33 -0.34 11.88
CA ALA A 171 7.22 0.50 12.69
C ALA A 171 7.44 -0.08 14.10
N GLY A 172 6.37 -0.50 14.77
CA GLY A 172 6.40 -1.08 16.11
C GLY A 172 7.16 -2.40 16.15
N ALA A 173 6.87 -3.32 15.23
CA ALA A 173 7.56 -4.61 15.15
C ALA A 173 9.08 -4.43 14.98
N LEU A 174 9.51 -3.52 14.12
CA LEU A 174 10.93 -3.24 13.91
C LEU A 174 11.58 -2.53 15.10
N GLN A 175 10.84 -1.64 15.76
CA GLN A 175 11.32 -0.93 16.95
C GLN A 175 11.44 -1.87 18.16
N ASP A 176 10.42 -2.66 18.43
CA ASP A 176 10.33 -3.57 19.60
C ASP A 176 11.37 -4.71 19.53
N ASN A 177 11.84 -5.04 18.33
CA ASN A 177 12.88 -6.05 18.11
C ASN A 177 14.28 -5.45 17.88
N ASP A 178 14.49 -4.16 18.15
CA ASP A 178 15.79 -3.46 18.02
C ASP A 178 16.41 -3.49 16.61
N ILE A 179 15.61 -3.73 15.56
CA ILE A 179 16.05 -3.79 14.16
C ILE A 179 15.96 -2.42 13.47
N GLY A 180 14.89 -1.67 13.75
CA GLY A 180 14.56 -0.44 13.04
C GLY A 180 14.72 0.83 13.87
N THR A 181 15.35 1.85 13.26
CA THR A 181 15.35 3.21 13.81
C THR A 181 14.13 3.98 13.29
N ILE A 182 13.24 4.38 14.19
CA ILE A 182 12.06 5.20 13.85
C ILE A 182 12.46 6.67 13.78
N VAL A 183 12.14 7.32 12.66
CA VAL A 183 12.51 8.72 12.38
C VAL A 183 11.28 9.52 11.98
N GLY A 184 11.06 10.68 12.60
CA GLY A 184 10.00 11.60 12.22
C GLY A 184 9.17 12.07 13.41
N ARG A 185 7.84 11.98 13.29
CA ARG A 185 6.88 12.40 14.33
C ARG A 185 6.11 11.19 14.85
N ARG A 186 5.53 11.31 16.05
CA ARG A 186 4.62 10.31 16.60
C ARG A 186 3.53 9.98 15.58
N SER A 187 3.24 8.69 15.44
CA SER A 187 2.19 8.15 14.58
C SER A 187 0.79 8.54 15.06
N PHE A 188 -0.23 8.07 14.37
CA PHE A 188 -1.63 8.44 14.63
C PHE A 188 -2.15 7.93 15.98
N GLY A 189 -1.81 6.70 16.40
CA GLY A 189 -2.38 5.98 17.54
C GLY A 189 -1.34 5.43 18.50
#